data_AF-A0A151R9D1-F1
#
_entry.id   AF-A0A151R9D1-F1
#
_cell.length_a   1.000
_cell.length_b   1.000
_cell.length_c   1.000
_cell.angle_alpha   90.00
_cell.angle_beta   90.00
_cell.angle_gamma   90.00
#
_symmetry.space_group_name_H-M   'P 1'
#
loop_
_entity.id
_entity.type
_entity.pdbx_description
1 polymer ?
#
loop_
_entity_poly.entity_id
_entity_poly.type
_entity_poly.pdbx_seq_one_letter_code
_entity_poly.pdbx_strand_id
1 'polypeptide(L)'
;MVNFMKARFNLQNCLICNGSYFHVRCSAHILNLIVQEGLGVISGALKKIRESIKFVRGSKARKIAFKECVLQVRSIDTKVGLRMDVPTRWNSTYVMLDGGTKYKCAFGCLAIRDRNYVHYPSDDEWNRAARRCEFLKPFFVMTNLISDSTYPTSNQYFMQVWKIEKLLCEFVMC
;
A
#
# COMPACT_ATOMS: atom_id res chain seq x y z
N MET A 1 -9.27 27.72 14.85
CA MET A 1 -9.24 26.84 16.04
C MET A 1 -7.83 26.70 16.64
N VAL A 2 -6.84 26.16 15.92
CA VAL A 2 -5.46 25.98 16.43
C VAL A 2 -4.84 27.28 16.97
N ASN A 3 -4.91 28.38 16.21
CA ASN A 3 -4.33 29.66 16.64
C ASN A 3 -4.99 30.24 17.89
N PHE A 4 -6.31 30.08 18.02
CA PHE A 4 -7.06 30.51 19.21
C PHE A 4 -6.63 29.71 20.44
N MET A 5 -6.51 28.38 20.32
CA MET A 5 -6.03 27.52 21.41
C MET A 5 -4.57 27.84 21.78
N LYS A 6 -3.69 28.01 20.79
CA LYS A 6 -2.28 28.39 21.01
C LYS A 6 -2.18 29.72 21.77
N ALA A 7 -2.94 30.74 21.35
CA ALA A 7 -2.96 32.03 22.03
C ALA A 7 -3.44 31.91 23.48
N ARG A 8 -4.54 31.19 23.73
CA ARG A 8 -5.09 30.95 25.07
C ARG A 8 -4.10 30.21 25.97
N PHE A 9 -3.48 29.14 25.51
CA PHE A 9 -2.55 28.35 26.33
C PHE A 9 -1.21 29.05 26.54
N ASN A 10 -0.75 29.88 25.60
CA ASN A 10 0.40 30.76 25.81
C ASN A 10 0.12 31.80 26.91
N LEU A 11 -1.08 32.40 26.94
CA LEU A 11 -1.48 33.32 28.03
C LEU A 11 -1.47 32.64 29.40
N GLN A 12 -1.76 31.34 29.45
CA GLN A 12 -1.75 30.54 30.68
C GLN A 12 -0.35 29.98 31.01
N ASN A 13 0.68 30.31 30.23
CA ASN A 13 2.04 29.78 30.34
C ASN A 13 2.11 28.24 30.33
N CYS A 14 1.16 27.59 29.63
CA CYS A 14 1.03 26.12 29.57
C CYS A 14 1.75 25.49 28.37
N LEU A 15 2.42 26.28 27.52
CA LEU A 15 3.06 25.78 26.30
C LEU A 15 4.58 25.84 26.38
N ILE A 16 5.20 24.69 26.13
CA ILE A 16 6.65 24.59 25.96
C ILE A 16 7.08 25.35 24.70
N CYS A 17 8.23 26.03 24.74
CA CYS A 17 8.80 26.80 23.63
C CYS A 17 7.80 27.78 22.99
N ASN A 18 6.96 28.45 23.79
CA ASN A 18 5.95 29.42 23.33
C ASN A 18 4.97 28.84 22.29
N GLY A 19 4.76 27.52 22.35
CA GLY A 19 3.89 26.80 21.42
C GLY A 19 4.47 26.64 20.01
N SER A 20 5.79 26.76 19.84
CA SER A 20 6.46 26.57 18.54
C SER A 20 6.13 25.21 17.90
N TYR A 21 5.91 24.19 18.74
CA TYR A 21 5.56 22.83 18.32
C TYR A 21 4.11 22.43 18.66
N PHE A 22 3.24 23.42 18.93
CA PHE A 22 1.84 23.17 19.33
C PHE A 22 1.02 22.48 18.25
N HIS A 23 1.40 22.65 16.98
CA HIS A 23 0.75 22.02 15.85
C HIS A 23 1.80 21.48 14.88
N VAL A 24 1.80 20.16 14.71
CA VAL A 24 2.70 19.44 13.81
C VAL A 24 1.87 18.69 12.78
N ARG A 25 2.40 18.53 11.56
CA ARG A 25 1.75 17.76 10.51
C ARG A 25 1.82 16.27 10.85
N CYS A 26 0.78 15.52 10.47
CA CYS A 26 0.78 14.07 10.66
C CYS A 26 1.75 13.42 9.68
N SER A 27 2.79 12.76 10.20
CA SER A 27 3.80 12.07 9.41
C SER A 27 3.22 10.95 8.54
N ALA A 28 2.29 10.17 9.07
CA ALA A 28 1.58 9.14 8.31
C ALA A 28 0.81 9.74 7.12
N HIS A 29 0.25 10.94 7.29
CA HIS A 29 -0.42 11.66 6.20
C HIS A 29 0.57 12.10 5.12
N ILE A 30 1.75 12.62 5.50
CA ILE A 30 2.81 12.99 4.55
C ILE A 30 3.29 11.75 3.76
N LEU A 31 3.56 10.64 4.44
CA LEU A 31 3.94 9.38 3.78
C LEU A 31 2.86 8.89 2.82
N ASN A 32 1.59 8.97 3.21
CA ASN A 32 0.50 8.63 2.31
C ASN A 32 0.51 9.50 1.05
N LEU A 33 0.74 10.81 1.14
CA LEU A 33 0.82 11.68 -0.05
C LEU A 33 1.95 11.22 -0.99
N ILE A 34 3.14 10.97 -0.47
CA ILE A 34 4.30 10.49 -1.26
C ILE A 34 3.97 9.17 -1.97
N VAL A 35 3.36 8.22 -1.25
CA VAL A 35 3.03 6.91 -1.81
C VAL A 35 1.92 7.01 -2.86
N GLN A 36 0.92 7.87 -2.66
CA GLN A 36 -0.17 8.06 -3.64
C GLN A 36 0.37 8.59 -4.97
N GLU A 37 1.30 9.55 -4.95
CA GLU A 37 2.01 9.99 -6.16
C GLU A 37 2.74 8.83 -6.84
N GLY A 38 3.47 8.01 -6.07
CA GLY A 38 4.14 6.81 -6.59
C GLY A 38 3.19 5.77 -7.19
N LEU A 39 2.01 5.57 -6.59
CA LEU A 39 0.97 4.66 -7.09
C LEU A 39 0.34 5.16 -8.39
N GLY A 40 0.28 6.49 -8.60
CA GLY A 40 -0.20 7.10 -9.83
C GLY A 40 0.52 6.58 -11.08
N VAL A 41 1.83 6.35 -10.97
CA VAL A 41 2.70 5.83 -12.04
C VAL A 41 2.30 4.42 -12.51
N ILE A 42 1.69 3.61 -11.64
CA ILE A 42 1.21 2.26 -11.97
C ILE A 42 -0.31 2.12 -11.93
N SER A 43 -1.04 3.23 -12.00
CA SER A 43 -2.50 3.26 -11.89
C SER A 43 -3.21 2.29 -12.84
N GLY A 44 -2.70 2.11 -14.06
CA GLY A 44 -3.22 1.13 -15.04
C GLY A 44 -3.09 -0.32 -14.58
N ALA A 45 -1.88 -0.76 -14.23
CA ALA A 45 -1.63 -2.12 -13.72
C ALA A 45 -2.39 -2.36 -12.41
N LEU A 46 -2.37 -1.38 -11.50
CA LEU A 46 -3.09 -1.43 -10.24
C LEU A 46 -4.60 -1.64 -10.46
N LYS A 47 -5.20 -0.91 -11.40
CA LYS A 47 -6.62 -1.07 -11.76
C LYS A 47 -6.93 -2.46 -12.27
N LYS A 48 -6.11 -3.02 -13.18
CA LYS A 48 -6.34 -4.37 -13.71
C LYS A 48 -6.17 -5.45 -12.65
N ILE A 49 -5.17 -5.34 -11.77
CA ILE A 49 -5.00 -6.27 -10.63
C ILE A 49 -6.22 -6.21 -9.71
N ARG A 50 -6.70 -5.00 -9.39
CA ARG A 50 -7.93 -4.78 -8.62
C ARG A 50 -9.14 -5.46 -9.29
N GLU A 51 -9.35 -5.25 -10.58
CA GLU A 51 -10.46 -5.89 -11.31
C GLU A 51 -10.31 -7.42 -11.40
N SER A 52 -9.09 -7.94 -11.44
CA SER A 52 -8.82 -9.38 -11.44
C SER A 52 -9.24 -10.02 -10.12
N ILE A 53 -8.87 -9.40 -9.00
CA ILE A 53 -9.27 -9.85 -7.66
C ILE A 53 -10.79 -9.75 -7.50
N LYS A 54 -11.38 -8.65 -7.98
CA LYS A 54 -12.84 -8.44 -7.97
C LYS A 54 -13.57 -9.50 -8.80
N PHE A 55 -13.04 -9.84 -9.98
CA PHE A 55 -13.59 -10.88 -10.86
C PHE A 55 -13.66 -12.23 -10.14
N VAL A 56 -12.54 -12.68 -9.57
CA VAL A 56 -12.46 -13.94 -8.80
C VAL A 56 -13.44 -13.93 -7.64
N ARG A 57 -13.54 -12.82 -6.91
CA ARG A 57 -14.39 -12.70 -5.72
C ARG A 57 -15.88 -12.56 -6.04
N GLY A 58 -16.24 -12.22 -7.28
CA GLY A 58 -17.60 -11.88 -7.70
C GLY A 58 -18.60 -13.04 -7.69
N SER A 59 -18.16 -14.30 -7.74
CA SER A 59 -19.05 -15.45 -7.64
C SER A 59 -18.38 -16.67 -7.02
N LYS A 60 -19.19 -17.60 -6.48
CA LYS A 60 -18.69 -18.87 -5.93
C LYS A 60 -18.01 -19.71 -7.02
N ALA A 61 -18.60 -19.75 -8.22
CA ALA A 61 -18.05 -20.48 -9.36
C ALA A 61 -16.65 -19.96 -9.75
N ARG A 62 -16.46 -18.64 -9.84
CA ARG A 62 -15.15 -18.03 -10.15
C ARG A 62 -14.10 -18.28 -9.07
N LYS A 63 -14.49 -18.26 -7.79
CA LYS A 63 -13.60 -18.65 -6.69
C LYS A 63 -13.12 -20.10 -6.81
N ILE A 64 -14.03 -21.02 -7.16
CA ILE A 64 -13.70 -22.44 -7.37
C ILE A 64 -12.75 -22.60 -8.56
N ALA A 65 -13.10 -22.02 -9.72
CA ALA A 65 -12.26 -22.05 -10.91
C ALA A 65 -10.86 -21.49 -10.65
N PHE A 66 -10.76 -20.37 -9.92
CA PHE A 66 -9.46 -19.80 -9.54
C PHE A 66 -8.68 -20.70 -8.58
N LYS A 67 -9.35 -21.35 -7.61
CA LYS A 67 -8.70 -22.32 -6.72
C LYS A 67 -8.11 -23.49 -7.49
N GLU A 68 -8.80 -23.99 -8.51
CA GLU A 68 -8.26 -25.02 -9.42
C GLU A 68 -7.03 -24.53 -10.18
N CYS A 69 -7.06 -23.28 -10.66
CA CYS A 69 -5.89 -22.65 -11.30
C CYS A 69 -4.68 -22.61 -10.35
N VAL A 70 -4.90 -22.23 -9.09
CA VAL A 70 -3.86 -22.22 -8.03
C VAL A 70 -3.27 -23.61 -7.81
N LEU A 71 -4.10 -24.65 -7.78
CA LEU A 71 -3.64 -26.04 -7.63
C LEU A 71 -2.85 -26.54 -8.86
N GLN A 72 -3.22 -26.07 -10.06
CA GLN A 72 -2.59 -26.50 -11.31
C GLN A 72 -1.19 -25.92 -11.48
N VAL A 73 -0.98 -24.63 -11.20
CA VAL A 73 0.30 -23.97 -11.48
C VAL A 73 1.44 -24.44 -10.57
N ARG A 74 1.11 -24.99 -9.38
CA ARG A 74 2.04 -25.40 -8.31
C ARG A 74 2.97 -24.22 -7.91
N SER A 75 3.55 -24.25 -6.72
CA SER A 75 4.48 -23.19 -6.25
C SER A 75 3.88 -21.80 -5.89
N ILE A 76 2.61 -21.72 -5.47
CA ILE A 76 2.06 -20.48 -4.86
C ILE A 76 1.95 -20.66 -3.35
N ASP A 77 2.48 -19.71 -2.57
CA ASP A 77 2.20 -19.62 -1.13
C ASP A 77 0.74 -19.20 -0.90
N THR A 78 -0.12 -20.17 -0.60
CA THR A 78 -1.54 -19.94 -0.42
C THR A 78 -1.90 -19.27 0.90
N LYS A 79 -0.95 -19.07 1.83
CA LYS A 79 -1.23 -18.46 3.14
C LYS A 79 -1.57 -16.97 3.05
N VAL A 80 -1.08 -16.28 2.02
CA VAL A 80 -1.25 -14.82 1.88
C VAL A 80 -2.69 -14.44 1.54
N GLY A 81 -3.38 -15.26 0.74
CA GLY A 81 -4.77 -15.08 0.32
C GLY A 81 -5.00 -13.83 -0.56
N LEU A 82 -6.08 -13.82 -1.36
CA LEU A 82 -6.46 -12.63 -2.13
C LEU A 82 -7.30 -11.66 -1.30
N ARG A 83 -6.81 -10.43 -1.17
CA ARG A 83 -7.44 -9.34 -0.40
C ARG A 83 -7.85 -8.21 -1.32
N MET A 84 -9.04 -7.65 -1.11
CA MET A 84 -9.49 -6.45 -1.80
C MET A 84 -9.01 -5.23 -1.03
N ASP A 85 -8.54 -4.19 -1.72
CA ASP A 85 -8.14 -2.95 -1.09
C ASP A 85 -9.33 -2.04 -0.73
N VAL A 86 -9.03 -1.07 0.13
CA VAL A 86 -9.83 0.12 0.38
C VAL A 86 -9.10 1.27 -0.32
N PRO A 87 -9.58 1.80 -1.46
CA PRO A 87 -8.82 2.73 -2.29
C PRO A 87 -8.32 4.00 -1.58
N THR A 88 -9.02 4.43 -0.52
CA THR A 88 -8.64 5.59 0.30
C THR A 88 -7.54 5.28 1.33
N ARG A 89 -7.13 4.01 1.48
CA ARG A 89 -6.12 3.55 2.44
C ARG A 89 -5.01 2.79 1.73
N TRP A 90 -3.93 3.49 1.43
CA TRP A 90 -2.83 2.94 0.65
C TRP A 90 -2.22 1.65 1.25
N ASN A 91 -2.18 1.49 2.58
CA ASN A 91 -1.72 0.25 3.23
C ASN A 91 -2.51 -0.98 2.77
N SER A 92 -3.82 -0.83 2.56
CA SER A 92 -4.67 -1.92 2.04
C SER A 92 -4.40 -2.19 0.56
N THR A 93 -4.07 -1.15 -0.22
CA THR A 93 -3.64 -1.26 -1.61
C THR A 93 -2.30 -2.00 -1.71
N TYR A 94 -1.34 -1.71 -0.84
CA TYR A 94 -0.08 -2.45 -0.75
C TYR A 94 -0.33 -3.93 -0.47
N VAL A 95 -1.15 -4.26 0.54
CA VAL A 95 -1.48 -5.65 0.88
C VAL A 95 -2.19 -6.37 -0.28
N MET A 96 -3.06 -5.69 -1.01
CA MET A 96 -3.68 -6.23 -2.22
C MET A 96 -2.65 -6.52 -3.31
N LEU A 97 -1.70 -5.61 -3.56
CA LEU A 97 -0.64 -5.78 -4.56
C LEU A 97 0.33 -6.92 -4.18
N ASP A 98 0.82 -6.93 -2.94
CA ASP A 98 1.74 -7.95 -2.44
C ASP A 98 1.11 -9.35 -2.49
N GLY A 99 -0.16 -9.46 -2.10
CA GLY A 99 -0.91 -10.70 -2.24
C GLY A 99 -1.16 -11.06 -3.70
N GLY A 100 -1.76 -10.15 -4.48
CA GLY A 100 -2.19 -10.41 -5.85
C GLY A 100 -1.07 -10.81 -6.80
N THR A 101 0.10 -10.17 -6.68
CA THR A 101 1.27 -10.47 -7.53
C THR A 101 1.81 -11.89 -7.32
N LYS A 102 1.69 -12.46 -6.12
CA LYS A 102 2.06 -13.86 -5.83
C LYS A 102 1.17 -14.87 -6.56
N TYR A 103 -0.02 -14.46 -6.99
CA TYR A 103 -0.95 -15.29 -7.76
C TYR A 103 -0.90 -15.04 -9.27
N LYS A 104 0.11 -14.34 -9.79
CA LYS A 104 0.27 -14.03 -11.23
C LYS A 104 -0.02 -15.24 -12.12
N CYS A 105 0.65 -16.36 -11.87
CA CYS A 105 0.49 -17.58 -12.68
C CYS A 105 -0.93 -18.14 -12.64
N ALA A 106 -1.59 -18.11 -11.47
CA ALA A 106 -2.97 -18.56 -11.33
C ALA A 106 -3.94 -17.66 -12.11
N PHE A 107 -3.71 -16.34 -12.14
CA PHE A 107 -4.47 -15.42 -13.00
C PHE A 107 -4.22 -15.69 -14.48
N GLY A 108 -2.99 -16.01 -14.89
CA GLY A 108 -2.69 -16.45 -16.25
C GLY A 108 -3.46 -17.71 -16.65
N CYS A 109 -3.48 -18.72 -15.77
CA CYS A 109 -4.28 -19.93 -15.98
C CYS A 109 -5.79 -19.64 -16.07
N LEU A 110 -6.30 -18.72 -15.24
CA LEU A 110 -7.70 -18.30 -15.30
C LEU A 110 -8.03 -17.61 -16.64
N ALA A 111 -7.14 -16.78 -17.18
CA ALA A 111 -7.34 -16.09 -18.46
C ALA A 111 -7.45 -17.07 -19.65
N ILE A 112 -6.77 -18.21 -19.57
CA ILE A 112 -6.89 -19.27 -20.57
C ILE A 112 -8.23 -20.02 -20.44
N ARG A 113 -8.69 -20.25 -19.20
CA ARG A 113 -9.87 -21.08 -18.89
C ARG A 113 -11.21 -20.34 -19.02
N ASP A 114 -11.29 -19.08 -18.60
CA ASP A 114 -12.55 -18.31 -18.55
C ASP A 114 -12.50 -17.11 -19.49
N ARG A 115 -13.17 -17.24 -20.65
CA ARG A 115 -13.24 -16.17 -21.66
C ARG A 115 -13.90 -14.89 -21.16
N ASN A 116 -14.65 -14.92 -20.04
CA ASN A 116 -15.25 -13.73 -19.45
C ASN A 116 -14.24 -12.90 -18.64
N TYR A 117 -13.07 -13.45 -18.33
CA TYR A 117 -12.00 -12.72 -17.67
C TYR A 117 -11.23 -11.89 -18.70
N VAL A 118 -11.78 -10.74 -19.08
CA VAL A 118 -11.29 -9.91 -20.20
C VAL A 118 -10.31 -8.80 -19.80
N HIS A 119 -10.24 -8.44 -18.51
CA HIS A 119 -9.42 -7.33 -18.01
C HIS A 119 -8.20 -7.80 -17.22
N TYR A 120 -7.55 -8.88 -17.67
CA TYR A 120 -6.35 -9.38 -17.02
C TYR A 120 -5.12 -8.50 -17.30
N PRO A 121 -4.19 -8.35 -16.35
CA PRO A 121 -2.94 -7.64 -16.59
C PRO A 121 -2.03 -8.42 -17.53
N SER A 122 -1.27 -7.70 -18.36
CA SER A 122 -0.18 -8.28 -19.16
C SER A 122 1.00 -8.70 -18.29
N ASP A 123 1.92 -9.50 -18.84
CA ASP A 123 3.13 -9.90 -18.13
C ASP A 123 4.00 -8.70 -17.69
N ASP A 124 4.13 -7.68 -18.53
CA ASP A 124 4.85 -6.45 -18.21
C ASP A 124 4.13 -5.68 -17.09
N GLU A 125 2.80 -5.58 -17.12
CA GLU A 125 2.03 -4.93 -16.04
C GLU A 125 2.20 -5.65 -14.71
N TRP A 126 2.19 -6.99 -14.70
CA TRP A 126 2.50 -7.78 -13.51
C TRP A 126 3.91 -7.54 -13.00
N ASN A 127 4.90 -7.55 -13.88
CA ASN A 127 6.31 -7.36 -13.51
C ASN A 127 6.58 -5.94 -13.00
N ARG A 128 5.93 -4.93 -13.57
CA ARG A 128 5.98 -3.55 -13.08
C ARG A 128 5.32 -3.43 -11.71
N ALA A 129 4.14 -4.04 -11.51
CA ALA A 129 3.45 -4.02 -10.23
C ALA A 129 4.27 -4.72 -9.13
N ALA A 130 4.90 -5.85 -9.42
CA ALA A 130 5.75 -6.57 -8.47
C ALA A 130 6.96 -5.73 -8.02
N ARG A 131 7.73 -5.17 -8.97
CA ARG A 131 8.88 -4.29 -8.66
C ARG A 131 8.49 -3.07 -7.82
N ARG A 132 7.35 -2.46 -8.15
CA ARG A 132 6.82 -1.32 -7.37
C ARG A 132 6.34 -1.75 -5.99
N CYS A 133 5.75 -2.93 -5.86
CA CYS A 133 5.37 -3.47 -4.56
C CYS A 133 6.60 -3.65 -3.65
N GLU A 134 7.70 -4.17 -4.19
CA GLU A 134 8.97 -4.29 -3.45
C GLU A 134 9.50 -2.92 -3.01
N PHE A 135 9.50 -1.94 -3.92
CA PHE A 135 9.87 -0.55 -3.60
C PHE A 135 9.00 0.08 -2.50
N LEU A 136 7.70 -0.21 -2.49
CA LEU A 136 6.74 0.34 -1.52
C LEU A 136 6.79 -0.34 -0.15
N LYS A 137 7.42 -1.53 -0.04
CA LYS A 137 7.45 -2.31 1.21
C LYS A 137 8.04 -1.53 2.40
N PRO A 138 9.14 -0.79 2.28
CA PRO A 138 9.67 0.00 3.39
C PRO A 138 8.69 1.09 3.85
N PHE A 139 8.00 1.76 2.93
CA PHE A 139 6.96 2.74 3.27
C PHE A 139 5.82 2.10 4.08
N PHE A 140 5.45 0.86 3.74
CA PHE A 140 4.35 0.15 4.40
C PHE A 140 4.72 -0.20 5.84
N VAL A 141 5.93 -0.73 6.03
CA VAL A 141 6.48 -1.01 7.37
C VAL A 141 6.52 0.27 8.20
N MET A 142 7.04 1.36 7.65
CA MET A 142 7.16 2.63 8.37
C MET A 142 5.81 3.23 8.73
N THR A 143 4.84 3.19 7.81
CA THR A 143 3.50 3.73 8.08
C THR A 143 2.82 2.96 9.21
N ASN A 144 2.94 1.63 9.24
CA ASN A 144 2.40 0.85 10.36
C ASN A 144 3.09 1.19 11.69
N LEU A 145 4.41 1.37 11.68
CA LEU A 145 5.17 1.75 12.88
C LEU A 145 4.73 3.10 13.45
N ILE A 146 4.59 4.13 12.62
CA ILE A 146 4.26 5.49 13.10
C ILE A 146 2.76 5.71 13.33
N SER A 147 1.91 4.80 12.84
CA SER A 147 0.45 4.86 13.02
C SER A 147 -0.05 4.03 14.21
N ASP A 148 0.86 3.40 14.95
CA ASP A 148 0.52 2.64 16.15
C ASP A 148 0.03 3.57 17.27
N SER A 149 -0.84 3.05 18.12
CA SER A 149 -1.41 3.76 19.27
C SER A 149 -1.05 3.12 20.60
N THR A 150 -0.27 2.03 20.60
CA THR A 150 0.11 1.28 21.80
C THR A 150 1.40 1.77 22.45
N TYR A 151 2.12 2.68 21.78
CA TYR A 151 3.34 3.32 22.29
C TYR A 151 3.53 4.72 21.69
N PRO A 152 4.38 5.58 22.29
CA PRO A 152 4.74 6.86 21.70
C PRO A 152 5.45 6.68 20.34
N THR A 153 4.91 7.29 19.29
CA THR A 153 5.46 7.18 17.93
C THR A 153 6.21 8.43 17.46
N SER A 154 6.06 9.56 18.16
CA SER A 154 6.62 10.86 17.75
C SER A 154 8.15 10.85 17.67
N ASN A 155 8.82 10.15 18.58
CA ASN A 155 10.28 9.98 18.57
C ASN A 155 10.78 9.07 17.42
N GLN A 156 9.92 8.24 16.83
CA GLN A 156 10.28 7.33 15.75
C GLN A 156 10.30 8.02 14.38
N TYR A 157 9.66 9.18 14.25
CA TYR A 157 9.46 9.87 12.97
C TYR A 157 10.76 10.13 12.21
N PHE A 158 11.73 10.79 12.85
CA PHE A 158 12.95 11.25 12.18
C PHE A 158 13.71 10.10 11.51
N MET A 159 13.90 8.99 12.25
CA MET A 159 14.61 7.83 11.75
C MET A 159 13.88 7.14 10.58
N GLN A 160 12.55 7.17 10.54
CA GLN A 160 11.82 6.58 9.41
C GLN A 160 11.92 7.46 8.15
N VAL A 161 11.77 8.78 8.29
CA VAL A 161 11.89 9.69 7.13
C VAL A 161 13.29 9.64 6.54
N TRP A 162 14.33 9.63 7.38
CA TRP A 162 15.70 9.50 6.90
C TRP A 162 15.94 8.19 6.14
N LYS A 163 15.33 7.07 6.56
CA LYS A 163 15.41 5.80 5.82
C LYS A 163 14.72 5.89 4.45
N ILE A 164 13.60 6.58 4.35
CA ILE A 164 12.93 6.82 3.06
C ILE A 164 13.78 7.68 2.16
N GLU A 165 14.34 8.77 2.69
CA GLU A 165 15.24 9.64 1.94
C GLU A 165 16.44 8.85 1.40
N LYS A 166 17.11 8.06 2.25
CA LYS A 166 18.20 7.18 1.81
C LYS A 166 17.79 6.23 0.70
N LEU A 167 16.65 5.55 0.88
CA LEU A 167 16.12 4.64 -0.13
C LEU A 167 15.86 5.38 -1.45
N LEU A 168 15.22 6.56 -1.41
CA LEU A 168 14.97 7.36 -2.60
C LEU A 168 16.27 7.78 -3.29
N CYS A 169 17.29 8.20 -2.54
CA CYS A 169 18.59 8.56 -3.08
C CYS A 169 19.28 7.36 -3.77
N GLU A 170 19.24 6.17 -3.17
CA GLU A 170 19.78 4.94 -3.77
C GLU A 170 19.06 4.59 -5.09
N PHE A 171 17.74 4.81 -5.17
CA PHE A 171 16.95 4.56 -6.36
C PHE A 171 17.14 5.59 -7.49
N VAL A 172 17.57 6.83 -7.17
CA VAL A 172 17.85 7.88 -8.17
C VAL A 172 19.27 7.78 -8.73
N MET A 173 20.19 7.15 -7.99
CA MET A 173 21.59 6.95 -8.38
C MET A 173 21.82 5.69 -9.23
N CYS A 174 20.78 4.90 -9.51
CA CYS A 174 20.78 3.75 -10.44
C CYS A 174 20.08 4.10 -11.75
#